data_AF-A0A1V4YNE9-F1
#
_entry.id   AF-A0A1V4YNE9-F1
#
_cell.length_a   1.000
_cell.length_b   1.000
_cell.length_c   1.000
_cell.angle_alpha   90.00
_cell.angle_beta   90.00
_cell.angle_gamma   90.00
#
_symmetry.space_group_name_H-M   'P 1'
#
loop_
_entity.id
_entity.type
_entity.pdbx_description
1 polymer ?
#
loop_
_entity_poly.entity_id
_entity_poly.type
_entity_poly.pdbx_seq_one_letter_code
_entity_poly.pdbx_strand_id
1 'polypeptide(L)'
;MNILNPKVSLFFLAFLPQFVSTGAGNVPLQMVILGVIFLIQALVVFFLVSIFAGFIGSRIMQMPNAGKYVNWAKAGIFSIIGLELALSNR
;
A
#
# COMPACT_ATOMS: atom_id res chain seq x y z
N MET A 1 -3.27 -9.93 5.82
CA MET A 1 -1.86 -10.21 5.51
C MET A 1 -1.69 -11.72 5.49
N ASN A 2 -1.42 -12.30 4.32
CA ASN A 2 -1.19 -13.74 4.20
C ASN A 2 0.23 -14.03 4.72
N ILE A 3 0.37 -14.73 5.84
CA ILE A 3 1.68 -15.08 6.44
C ILE A 3 2.54 -15.89 5.44
N LEU A 4 1.88 -16.63 4.55
CA LEU A 4 2.46 -17.39 3.44
C LEU A 4 2.74 -16.57 2.17
N ASN A 5 2.53 -15.25 2.16
CA ASN A 5 2.92 -14.40 1.04
C ASN A 5 4.33 -13.86 1.29
N PRO A 6 5.39 -14.52 0.76
CA PRO A 6 6.76 -14.18 1.08
C PRO A 6 7.15 -12.81 0.53
N LYS A 7 6.37 -12.22 -0.38
CA LYS A 7 6.73 -10.95 -1.04
C LYS A 7 7.00 -9.84 -0.03
N VAL A 8 6.18 -9.72 1.02
CA VAL A 8 6.35 -8.68 2.04
C VAL A 8 7.58 -8.95 2.89
N SER A 9 7.75 -10.19 3.36
CA SER A 9 8.92 -10.58 4.16
C SER A 9 10.23 -10.46 3.39
N LEU A 10 10.24 -10.84 2.10
CA LEU A 10 11.37 -10.71 1.19
C LEU A 10 11.72 -9.24 0.95
N PHE A 11 10.72 -8.35 0.82
CA PHE A 11 10.96 -6.92 0.76
C PHE A 11 11.69 -6.43 2.01
N PHE A 12 11.21 -6.76 3.21
CA PHE A 12 11.91 -6.35 4.44
C PHE A 12 13.31 -6.94 4.55
N LEU A 13 13.50 -8.22 4.20
CA LEU A 13 14.83 -8.84 4.20
C LEU A 13 15.78 -8.20 3.18
N ALA A 14 15.28 -7.72 2.04
CA ALA A 14 16.10 -7.07 1.03
C ALA A 14 16.47 -5.63 1.42
N PHE A 15 15.53 -4.87 2.00
CA PHE A 15 15.70 -3.42 2.23
C PHE A 15 16.11 -3.07 3.67
N LEU A 16 15.58 -3.74 4.67
CA LEU A 16 15.77 -3.36 6.08
C LEU A 16 17.23 -3.49 6.56
N PRO A 17 18.00 -4.54 6.17
CA PRO A 17 19.43 -4.62 6.50
C PRO A 17 20.27 -3.47 5.92
N GLN A 18 19.84 -2.83 4.83
CA GLN A 18 20.57 -1.72 4.22
C GLN A 18 20.60 -0.46 5.11
N PHE A 19 19.70 -0.38 6.09
CA PHE A 19 19.62 0.73 7.05
C PHE A 19 20.29 0.42 8.40
N VAL A 20 20.86 -0.78 8.55
CA VAL A 20 21.54 -1.20 9.78
C VAL A 20 23.02 -0.82 9.70
N SER A 21 23.56 -0.25 10.79
CA SER A 21 25.00 0.02 10.91
C SER A 21 25.69 -1.08 11.70
N THR A 22 26.64 -1.77 11.08
CA THR A 22 27.42 -2.86 11.70
C THR A 22 28.36 -2.37 12.81
N GLY A 23 28.72 -1.07 12.82
CA GLY A 23 29.55 -0.45 13.86
C GLY A 23 28.77 0.10 15.06
N ALA A 24 27.43 0.12 14.99
CA ALA A 24 26.58 0.77 15.99
C ALA A 24 25.99 -0.17 17.06
N GLY A 25 26.41 -1.45 17.08
CA GLY A 25 26.02 -2.42 18.11
C GLY A 25 25.20 -3.60 17.58
N ASN A 26 24.23 -4.08 18.37
CA ASN A 26 23.49 -5.32 18.09
C ASN A 26 22.56 -5.19 16.87
N VAL A 27 22.92 -5.85 15.77
CA VAL A 27 22.20 -5.84 14.48
C VAL A 27 20.76 -6.35 14.61
N PRO A 28 20.46 -7.52 15.21
CA PRO A 28 19.09 -7.96 15.44
C PRO A 28 18.20 -6.93 16.13
N LEU A 29 18.71 -6.24 17.15
CA LEU A 29 17.97 -5.22 17.88
C LEU A 29 17.66 -4.00 17.00
N GLN A 30 18.65 -3.54 16.20
CA GLN A 30 18.44 -2.47 15.23
C GLN A 30 17.34 -2.85 14.22
N MET A 31 17.34 -4.08 13.73
CA MET A 31 16.31 -4.56 12.79
C MET A 31 14.90 -4.53 13.42
N VAL A 32 14.75 -4.95 14.68
CA VAL A 32 13.47 -4.89 15.39
C VAL A 32 13.01 -3.43 15.55
N ILE A 33 13.90 -2.52 15.95
CA ILE A 33 13.58 -1.11 16.12
C ILE A 33 13.14 -0.48 14.79
N LEU A 34 13.87 -0.72 13.70
CA LEU A 34 13.52 -0.23 12.37
C LEU A 34 12.16 -0.79 11.90
N GLY A 35 11.88 -2.07 12.19
CA GLY A 35 10.58 -2.68 11.91
C GLY A 35 9.43 -1.99 12.67
N VAL A 36 9.63 -1.66 13.95
CA VAL A 36 8.65 -0.92 14.75
C VAL A 36 8.44 0.49 14.22
N ILE A 37 9.52 1.21 13.85
CA ILE A 37 9.43 2.54 13.24
C ILE A 37 8.63 2.48 11.94
N PHE A 38 8.92 1.51 11.08
CA PHE A 38 8.17 1.31 9.84
C PHE A 38 6.69 1.03 10.11
N LEU A 39 6.37 0.19 11.09
CA LEU A 39 4.99 -0.12 11.47
C LEU A 39 4.25 1.15 11.92
N ILE A 40 4.88 1.98 12.75
CA ILE A 40 4.29 3.26 13.21
C ILE A 40 4.04 4.17 12.01
N GLN A 41 5.01 4.32 11.09
CA GLN A 41 4.81 5.11 9.89
C GLN A 41 3.66 4.59 9.03
N ALA A 42 3.59 3.28 8.81
CA ALA A 42 2.50 2.66 8.05
C ALA A 42 1.14 2.95 8.71
N LEU A 43 1.05 2.81 10.04
CA LEU A 43 -0.16 3.14 10.80
C LEU A 43 -0.57 4.60 10.61
N VAL A 44 0.37 5.54 10.74
CA VAL A 44 0.09 6.98 10.54
C VAL A 44 -0.41 7.25 9.13
N VAL A 45 0.25 6.70 8.11
CA VAL A 45 -0.15 6.88 6.70
C VAL A 45 -1.54 6.31 6.45
N PHE A 46 -1.80 5.07 6.88
CA PHE A 46 -3.12 4.45 6.71
C PHE A 46 -4.22 5.17 7.48
N PHE A 47 -3.92 5.69 8.67
CA PHE A 47 -4.86 6.46 9.46
C PHE A 47 -5.23 7.78 8.77
N LEU A 48 -4.23 8.52 8.27
CA LEU A 48 -4.46 9.74 7.50
C LEU A 48 -5.30 9.45 6.25
N VAL A 49 -4.91 8.44 5.47
CA VAL A 49 -5.65 8.01 4.27
C VAL A 49 -7.10 7.64 4.64
N SER A 50 -7.32 6.93 5.74
CA SER A 50 -8.65 6.55 6.21
C SER A 50 -9.52 7.78 6.54
N ILE A 51 -8.96 8.75 7.27
CA ILE A 51 -9.67 10.01 7.59
C ILE A 51 -10.04 10.77 6.32
N PHE A 52 -9.08 10.95 5.41
CA PHE A 52 -9.34 11.65 4.14
C PHE A 52 -10.36 10.91 3.28
N ALA A 53 -10.29 9.59 3.23
CA ALA A 53 -11.26 8.77 2.53
C ALA A 53 -12.66 8.88 3.12
N GLY A 54 -12.80 8.98 4.46
CA GLY A 54 -14.09 9.23 5.12
C GLY A 54 -14.66 10.61 4.77
N PHE A 55 -13.82 11.65 4.83
CA PHE A 55 -14.24 13.02 4.49
C PHE A 55 -14.66 13.14 3.02
N ILE A 56 -13.83 12.68 2.10
CA ILE A 56 -14.11 12.73 0.65
C ILE A 56 -15.29 11.80 0.31
N GLY A 57 -15.29 10.58 0.86
CA GLY A 57 -16.33 9.58 0.62
C GLY A 57 -17.71 10.07 1.03
N SER A 58 -17.84 10.72 2.19
CA SER A 58 -19.11 11.30 2.64
C SER A 58 -19.64 12.38 1.68
N ARG A 59 -18.76 13.26 1.16
CA ARG A 59 -19.16 14.25 0.15
C ARG A 59 -19.54 13.63 -1.18
N ILE A 60 -18.79 12.63 -1.63
CA ILE A 60 -19.11 11.90 -2.87
C ILE A 60 -20.47 11.22 -2.74
N MET A 61 -20.77 10.57 -1.61
CA MET A 61 -22.06 9.90 -1.40
C MET A 61 -23.27 10.85 -1.40
N GLN A 62 -23.08 12.14 -1.11
CA GLN A 62 -24.15 13.14 -1.21
C GLN A 62 -24.43 13.58 -2.66
N MET A 63 -23.56 13.26 -3.61
CA MET A 63 -23.78 13.63 -5.01
C MET A 63 -24.77 12.66 -5.68
N PRO A 64 -25.82 13.17 -6.36
CA PRO A 64 -26.90 12.33 -6.92
C PRO A 64 -26.43 11.31 -7.98
N ASN A 65 -25.26 11.53 -8.61
CA ASN A 65 -24.72 10.68 -9.66
C ASN A 65 -23.38 10.00 -9.30
N ALA A 66 -22.98 10.01 -8.02
CA ALA A 66 -21.69 9.48 -7.59
C ALA A 66 -21.43 8.03 -8.03
N GLY A 67 -22.44 7.16 -7.85
CA GLY A 67 -22.34 5.75 -8.25
C GLY A 67 -22.08 5.58 -9.74
N LYS A 68 -22.65 6.46 -10.59
CA LYS A 68 -22.44 6.44 -12.04
C LYS A 68 -20.99 6.76 -12.40
N TYR A 69 -20.42 7.81 -11.79
CA TYR A 69 -19.02 8.17 -12.02
C TYR A 69 -18.05 7.10 -11.53
N VAL A 70 -18.30 6.53 -10.35
CA VAL A 70 -17.50 5.43 -9.80
C VAL A 70 -17.54 4.20 -10.73
N ASN A 71 -18.71 3.87 -11.27
CA ASN A 71 -18.85 2.75 -12.20
C ASN A 71 -18.15 3.01 -13.54
N TRP A 72 -18.22 4.22 -14.08
CA TRP A 72 -17.47 4.59 -15.28
C TRP A 72 -15.95 4.56 -15.06
N ALA A 73 -15.47 5.00 -13.90
CA ALA A 73 -14.06 4.90 -13.54
C ALA A 73 -13.60 3.43 -13.46
N LYS A 74 -14.37 2.57 -12.79
CA LYS A 74 -14.09 1.12 -12.73
C LYS A 74 -14.08 0.49 -14.13
N ALA A 75 -15.07 0.82 -14.96
CA ALA A 75 -15.15 0.32 -16.34
C ALA A 75 -13.93 0.77 -17.16
N GLY A 76 -13.49 2.02 -17.02
CA GLY A 76 -12.28 2.53 -17.66
C GLY A 76 -11.03 1.78 -17.21
N ILE A 77 -10.84 1.60 -15.90
CA ILE A 77 -9.70 0.86 -15.34
C ILE A 77 -9.67 -0.58 -15.86
N PHE A 78 -10.80 -1.30 -15.80
CA PHE A 78 -10.85 -2.69 -16.28
C PHE A 78 -10.67 -2.79 -17.79
N SER A 79 -11.17 -1.82 -18.56
CA SER A 79 -10.97 -1.79 -20.01
C SER A 79 -9.50 -1.57 -20.36
N ILE A 80 -8.81 -0.68 -19.65
CA ILE A 80 -7.37 -0.45 -19.82
C ILE A 80 -6.59 -1.71 -19.46
N ILE A 81 -6.85 -2.30 -18.30
CA ILE A 81 -6.19 -3.55 -17.88
C ILE A 81 -6.46 -4.68 -18.89
N GLY A 82 -7.69 -4.82 -19.35
CA GLY A 82 -8.07 -5.83 -20.35
C GLY A 82 -7.39 -5.61 -21.70
N LEU A 83 -7.26 -4.35 -22.13
CA LEU A 83 -6.56 -3.99 -23.35
C LEU A 83 -5.05 -4.24 -23.21
N GLU A 84 -4.46 -3.87 -22.09
CA GLU A 84 -3.04 -4.15 -21.80
C GLU A 84 -2.79 -5.65 -21.82
N LEU A 85 -3.66 -6.46 -21.20
CA LEU A 85 -3.56 -7.92 -21.24
C LEU A 85 -3.74 -8.50 -22.65
N ALA A 86 -4.64 -7.94 -23.45
CA ALA A 86 -4.86 -8.39 -24.83
C ALA A 86 -3.70 -8.03 -25.76
N LEU A 87 -3.03 -6.89 -25.51
CA LEU A 87 -1.87 -6.41 -26.27
C LEU A 87 -0.55 -6.93 -25.70
N SER A 88 -0.54 -7.39 -24.46
CA SER A 88 0.59 -8.06 -23.81
C SER A 88 0.79 -9.43 -24.43
N ASN A 89 1.37 -9.45 -25.62
CA ASN A 89 1.99 -10.63 -26.19
C ASN A 89 3.13 -11.04 -25.26
N ARG A 90 2.81 -11.98 -24.36
CA ARG A 90 3.69 -12.77 -23.47
C ARG A 90 5.04 -12.16 -23.08
#